data_AF-A0A1G4IPT8-F1
#
_entry.id   AF-A0A1G4IPT8-F1
#
_cell.length_a   1.000
_cell.length_b   1.000
_cell.length_c   1.000
_cell.angle_alpha   90.00
_cell.angle_beta   90.00
_cell.angle_gamma   90.00
#
_symmetry.space_group_name_H-M   'P 1'
#
loop_
_entity.id
_entity.type
_entity.pdbx_description
1 polymer ?
#
loop_
_entity_poly.entity_id
_entity_poly.type
_entity_poly.pdbx_seq_one_letter_code
_entity_poly.pdbx_strand_id
1 'polypeptide(L)'
;MLSGVTNRFGRRIQLNESFAGDVEAGLNSDNFDVLHHNEHDERNGLDDKAKNDIKKIMMDKNLSFDEARLSYMRDTFTEHGIAQDGTPKDPRTVTFARD
;
A
#
# COMPACT_ATOMS: atom_id res chain seq x y z
N MET A 1 -21.49 -3.79 -3.57
CA MET A 1 -22.11 -3.42 -2.28
C MET A 1 -21.22 -2.31 -1.69
N LEU A 2 -21.78 -1.33 -0.97
CA LEU A 2 -21.01 -0.28 -0.32
C LEU A 2 -20.96 -0.61 1.16
N SER A 3 -19.76 -0.72 1.72
CA SER A 3 -19.54 -0.99 3.14
C SER A 3 -19.33 0.33 3.89
N GLY A 4 -20.02 0.48 5.02
CA GLY A 4 -19.97 1.70 5.82
C GLY A 4 -18.87 1.62 6.87
N VAL A 5 -17.81 2.41 6.71
CA VAL A 5 -16.75 2.54 7.72
C VAL A 5 -16.97 3.82 8.53
N THR A 6 -16.75 3.77 9.84
CA THR A 6 -16.92 4.94 10.71
C THR A 6 -15.56 5.58 10.99
N ASN A 7 -15.39 6.85 10.63
CA ASN A 7 -14.17 7.60 10.93
C ASN A 7 -14.11 7.94 12.44
N ARG A 8 -12.91 8.28 12.93
CA ARG A 8 -12.59 8.77 14.29
C ARG A 8 -13.41 9.98 14.78
N PHE A 9 -14.15 10.63 13.88
CA PHE A 9 -15.09 11.71 14.19
C PHE A 9 -16.57 11.29 14.15
N GLY A 10 -16.87 9.99 14.10
CA GLY A 10 -18.23 9.47 14.05
C GLY A 10 -18.95 9.66 12.70
N ARG A 11 -18.25 10.17 11.67
CA ARG A 11 -18.80 10.24 10.31
C ARG A 11 -18.76 8.88 9.64
N ARG A 12 -19.87 8.49 9.04
CA ARG A 12 -19.95 7.36 8.12
C ARG A 12 -19.31 7.75 6.79
N ILE A 13 -18.28 7.02 6.40
CA ILE A 13 -17.61 7.11 5.10
C ILE A 13 -18.15 5.97 4.25
N GLN A 14 -18.51 6.28 3.01
CA GLN A 14 -18.88 5.26 2.04
C GLN A 14 -17.61 4.79 1.33
N LEU A 15 -17.30 3.50 1.45
CA LEU A 15 -16.19 2.87 0.76
C LEU A 15 -16.72 1.69 -0.05
N ASN A 16 -16.02 1.38 -1.14
CA ASN A 16 -16.20 0.09 -1.79
C ASN A 16 -15.76 -1.04 -0.83
N GLU A 17 -16.23 -2.27 -1.07
CA GLU A 17 -15.93 -3.42 -0.22
C GLU A 17 -14.42 -3.67 -0.05
N SER A 18 -13.63 -3.39 -1.10
CA SER A 18 -12.19 -3.63 -1.10
C SER A 18 -11.49 -2.70 -0.10
N PHE A 19 -11.76 -1.39 -0.17
CA PHE A 19 -11.19 -0.41 0.75
C PHE A 19 -11.72 -0.57 2.18
N ALA A 20 -12.99 -0.93 2.35
CA ALA A 20 -13.52 -1.24 3.68
C ALA A 20 -12.73 -2.39 4.33
N GLY A 21 -12.50 -3.47 3.59
CA GLY A 21 -11.68 -4.60 4.06
C GLY A 21 -10.22 -4.23 4.33
N ASP A 22 -9.65 -3.30 3.56
CA ASP A 22 -8.28 -2.81 3.79
C ASP A 22 -8.18 -2.05 5.11
N VAL A 23 -9.15 -1.19 5.42
CA VAL A 23 -9.19 -0.45 6.68
C VAL A 23 -9.34 -1.41 7.87
N GLU A 24 -10.27 -2.35 7.78
CA GLU A 24 -10.48 -3.36 8.83
C GLU A 24 -9.25 -4.22 9.07
N ALA A 25 -8.46 -4.47 8.02
CA ALA A 25 -7.22 -5.23 8.09
C ALA A 25 -5.98 -4.38 8.49
N GLY A 26 -6.16 -3.09 8.80
CA GLY A 26 -5.06 -2.20 9.18
C GLY A 26 -4.15 -1.78 8.02
N LEU A 27 -4.61 -1.90 6.78
CA LEU A 27 -3.89 -1.50 5.55
C LEU A 27 -4.18 -0.04 5.16
N ASN A 28 -4.12 0.84 6.16
CA ASN A 28 -4.35 2.28 6.01
C ASN A 28 -3.40 3.05 6.93
N SER A 29 -2.84 4.16 6.44
CA SER A 29 -1.95 5.05 7.20
C SER A 29 -2.14 6.50 6.74
N ASP A 30 -1.50 7.46 7.42
CA ASP A 30 -1.51 8.85 6.97
C ASP A 30 -0.81 9.03 5.60
N ASN A 31 0.14 8.15 5.26
CA ASN A 31 0.82 8.14 3.94
C ASN A 31 0.10 7.28 2.89
N PHE A 32 -0.99 6.60 3.29
CA PHE A 32 -1.81 5.75 2.45
C PHE A 32 -3.24 5.76 2.99
N ASP A 33 -3.90 6.90 2.79
CA ASP A 33 -5.25 7.16 3.24
C ASP A 33 -6.25 6.65 2.21
N VAL A 34 -6.93 5.56 2.54
CA VAL A 34 -8.01 5.00 1.70
C VAL A 34 -9.40 5.47 2.14
N LEU A 35 -9.50 6.22 3.24
CA LEU A 35 -10.75 6.72 3.81
C LEU A 35 -11.24 7.98 3.08
N HIS A 36 -10.34 8.86 2.66
CA HIS A 36 -10.73 10.13 2.06
C HIS A 36 -10.80 10.10 0.52
N HIS A 37 -11.83 10.74 -0.03
CA HIS A 37 -12.04 10.96 -1.47
C HIS A 37 -12.19 9.70 -2.35
N ASN A 38 -12.60 8.55 -1.77
CA ASN A 38 -12.76 7.28 -2.50
C ASN A 38 -14.22 6.79 -2.62
N GLU A 39 -15.21 7.64 -2.30
CA GLU A 39 -16.64 7.23 -2.28
C GLU A 39 -17.19 6.73 -3.63
N HIS A 40 -16.55 7.14 -4.73
CA HIS A 40 -16.93 6.77 -6.10
C HIS A 40 -15.78 6.11 -6.87
N ASP A 41 -14.79 5.58 -6.15
CA ASP A 41 -13.65 4.92 -6.76
C ASP A 41 -13.96 3.42 -6.96
N GLU A 42 -13.94 2.99 -8.21
CA GLU A 42 -14.16 1.61 -8.63
C GLU A 42 -12.89 0.75 -8.60
N ARG A 43 -11.71 1.36 -8.38
CA ARG A 43 -10.45 0.64 -8.30
C ARG A 43 -10.45 -0.23 -7.05
N ASN A 44 -10.00 -1.47 -7.23
CA ASN A 44 -9.55 -2.30 -6.12
C ASN A 44 -8.18 -1.76 -5.69
N GLY A 45 -7.98 -1.51 -4.39
CA GLY A 45 -6.76 -0.91 -3.84
C GLY A 45 -5.48 -1.71 -4.08
N LEU A 46 -4.89 -2.26 -3.02
CA LEU A 46 -3.78 -3.20 -3.17
C LEU A 46 -4.31 -4.51 -3.79
N ASP A 47 -3.47 -5.26 -4.52
CA ASP A 47 -3.85 -6.62 -4.94
C ASP A 47 -3.75 -7.61 -3.77
N ASP A 48 -4.51 -8.70 -3.83
CA ASP A 48 -4.63 -9.64 -2.71
C ASP A 48 -3.31 -10.31 -2.33
N LYS A 49 -2.39 -10.52 -3.29
CA LYS A 49 -1.08 -11.11 -2.99
C LYS A 49 -0.25 -10.11 -2.19
N ALA A 50 -0.16 -8.87 -2.65
CA ALA A 50 0.54 -7.81 -1.91
C ALA A 50 -0.04 -7.61 -0.50
N LYS A 51 -1.37 -7.62 -0.35
CA LYS A 51 -2.02 -7.51 0.98
C LYS A 51 -1.54 -8.62 1.93
N ASN A 52 -1.51 -9.86 1.47
CA ASN A 52 -1.11 -10.99 2.29
C ASN A 52 0.39 -10.94 2.66
N ASP A 53 1.24 -10.59 1.70
CA ASP A 53 2.68 -10.46 1.92
C ASP A 53 2.99 -9.32 2.91
N ILE A 54 2.33 -8.18 2.77
CA ILE A 54 2.47 -7.04 3.70
C ILE A 54 2.02 -7.42 5.11
N LYS A 55 0.84 -8.06 5.26
CA LYS A 55 0.36 -8.52 6.57
C LYS A 55 1.35 -9.49 7.23
N LYS A 56 1.92 -10.40 6.45
CA LYS A 56 2.94 -11.32 6.93
C LYS A 56 4.19 -10.57 7.41
N ILE A 57 4.67 -9.59 6.66
CA ILE A 57 5.81 -8.75 7.08
C ILE A 57 5.50 -7.98 8.36
N MET A 58 4.29 -7.42 8.50
CA MET A 58 3.84 -6.73 9.72
C MET A 58 3.93 -7.67 10.93
N MET A 59 3.42 -8.89 10.80
CA MET A 59 3.41 -9.89 11.87
C MET A 59 4.82 -10.40 12.21
N ASP A 60 5.59 -10.79 11.19
CA ASP A 60 6.91 -11.42 11.36
C ASP A 60 7.96 -10.44 11.89
N LYS A 61 7.88 -9.16 11.50
CA LYS A 61 8.87 -8.12 11.84
C LYS A 61 8.36 -7.11 12.87
N ASN A 62 7.11 -7.23 13.33
CA ASN A 62 6.45 -6.28 14.22
C ASN A 62 6.54 -4.83 13.72
N LEU A 63 6.20 -4.63 12.44
CA LEU A 63 6.28 -3.35 11.74
C LEU A 63 4.89 -2.72 11.56
N SER A 64 4.84 -1.39 11.48
CA SER A 64 3.66 -0.68 11.02
C SER A 64 3.35 -0.99 9.55
N PHE A 65 2.13 -0.67 9.10
CA PHE A 65 1.73 -0.88 7.72
C PHE A 65 2.66 -0.19 6.71
N ASP A 66 3.05 1.06 6.96
CA ASP A 66 3.95 1.80 6.05
C ASP A 66 5.35 1.17 5.98
N GLU A 67 5.91 0.76 7.13
CA GLU A 67 7.22 0.10 7.17
C GLU A 67 7.19 -1.26 6.46
N ALA A 68 6.13 -2.04 6.67
CA ALA A 68 5.95 -3.32 6.00
C ALA A 68 5.75 -3.15 4.50
N ARG A 69 4.94 -2.17 4.07
CA ARG A 69 4.73 -1.81 2.66
C ARG A 69 6.04 -1.36 2.00
N LEU A 70 6.86 -0.58 2.71
CA LEU A 70 8.18 -0.17 2.23
C LEU A 70 9.14 -1.37 2.07
N SER A 71 9.14 -2.31 3.04
CA SER A 71 9.91 -3.56 2.92
C SER A 71 9.46 -4.36 1.69
N TYR A 72 8.15 -4.59 1.55
CA TYR A 72 7.57 -5.32 0.43
C TYR A 72 7.96 -4.70 -0.93
N MET A 73 7.88 -3.38 -1.05
CA MET A 73 8.26 -2.67 -2.26
C MET A 73 9.76 -2.85 -2.59
N ARG A 74 10.64 -2.75 -1.59
CA ARG A 74 12.09 -2.92 -1.78
C ARG A 74 12.47 -4.35 -2.15
N ASP A 75 11.79 -5.33 -1.56
CA ASP A 75 11.96 -6.75 -1.89
C ASP A 75 11.52 -6.99 -3.35
N THR A 76 10.34 -6.49 -3.72
CA THR A 76 9.82 -6.55 -5.10
C THR A 76 10.76 -5.88 -6.11
N PHE A 77 11.29 -4.70 -5.80
CA PHE A 77 12.28 -4.02 -6.65
C PHE A 77 13.53 -4.88 -6.83
N THR A 78 14.05 -5.44 -5.74
CA THR A 78 15.25 -6.27 -5.79
C THR A 78 15.05 -7.51 -6.65
N GLU A 79 13.90 -8.17 -6.53
CA GLU A 79 13.51 -9.33 -7.35
C GLU A 79 13.44 -8.99 -8.86
N HIS A 80 13.05 -7.76 -9.19
CA HIS A 80 12.91 -7.29 -10.58
C HIS A 80 14.13 -6.52 -11.10
N GLY A 81 15.28 -6.60 -10.40
CA GLY A 81 16.51 -5.94 -10.85
C GLY A 81 16.44 -4.41 -10.76
N ILE A 82 15.71 -3.88 -9.79
CA ILE A 82 15.59 -2.45 -9.48
C ILE A 82 16.29 -2.20 -8.13
N ALA A 83 17.02 -1.10 -8.01
CA ALA A 83 17.65 -0.65 -6.78
C ALA A 83 16.63 -0.03 -5.82
N GLN A 84 17.00 0.13 -4.55
CA GLN A 84 16.08 0.60 -3.51
C GLN A 84 15.59 2.05 -3.74
N ASP A 85 16.33 2.82 -4.53
CA ASP A 85 16.00 4.18 -4.98
C ASP A 85 15.09 4.21 -6.23
N GLY A 86 14.75 3.03 -6.77
CA GLY A 86 13.95 2.90 -8.01
C GLY A 86 14.79 2.86 -9.29
N THR A 87 16.12 2.95 -9.20
CA THR A 87 16.99 2.91 -10.38
C THR A 87 17.08 1.49 -10.95
N PRO A 88 16.84 1.26 -12.26
CA PRO A 88 17.07 -0.07 -12.85
C PRO A 88 18.54 -0.48 -12.74
N LYS A 89 18.80 -1.74 -12.39
CA LYS A 89 20.15 -2.34 -12.33
C LYS A 89 20.60 -2.91 -13.69
N ASP A 90 19.85 -2.67 -14.76
CA ASP A 90 20.24 -3.08 -16.11
C ASP A 90 21.53 -2.34 -16.51
N PRO A 91 22.60 -3.04 -16.94
CA PRO A 91 23.86 -2.44 -17.37
C PRO A 91 23.76 -1.40 -18.49
N ARG A 92 22.66 -1.40 -19.26
CA ARG A 92 22.41 -0.45 -20.35
C ARG A 92 21.56 0.75 -19.92
N THR A 93 21.18 0.83 -18.65
CA THR A 93 20.40 1.95 -18.13
C THR A 93 21.24 3.22 -18.16
N VAL A 94 20.73 4.26 -18.81
CA VAL A 94 21.29 5.61 -18.74
C VAL A 94 20.48 6.39 -17.69
N THR A 95 21.14 6.83 -16.63
CA THR A 95 20.57 7.72 -15.61
C THR A 95 21.27 9.07 -15.65
N PHE A 96 20.53 10.14 -15.38
CA PHE A 96 21.08 11.48 -15.23
C PHE A 96 21.02 11.84 -13.74
N ALA A 97 22.17 12.08 -13.12
CA ALA A 97 22.18 12.68 -11.79
C ALA A 97 21.65 14.11 -11.89
N ARG A 98 20.89 14.57 -10.89
CA ARG A 98 20.63 16.00 -10.71
C ARG A 98 21.72 16.55 -9.81
N ASP A 99 22.43 17.56 -10.32
CA ASP A 99 23.42 18.36 -9.58
C ASP A 99 22.77 19.16 -8.43
#